data_AF-A0A2E0GPH4-F1
#
_entry.id   AF-A0A2E0GPH4-F1
#
_cell.length_a   1.000
_cell.length_b   1.000
_cell.length_c   1.000
_cell.angle_alpha   90.00
_cell.angle_beta   90.00
_cell.angle_gamma   90.00
#
_symmetry.space_group_name_H-M   'P 1'
#
loop_
_entity.id
_entity.type
_entity.pdbx_description
1 polymer ?
#
loop_
_entity_poly.entity_id
_entity_poly.type
_entity_poly.pdbx_seq_one_letter_code
_entity_poly.pdbx_strand_id
1 'polypeptide(L)'
;MANKEKKLALIDGSAYFYRAYHALPPLKNSKGQETGAIHGFITAIHKLIADFKPSNIAMIFDPKGPNFRHEIYPDYKANREAMPDELVSQIQLLYKALDYNGLKPIIIEGYEADDVIGTLTKKFKDEIEILIFSGDKDFSQLVDERVSIINPVTYKPLDHNGVFEKFNVYPKEFIDFLALVGDKSDNIPGVDGIGPKTASSLIRKFGSAENIIKNADKITGKNKEKIKNSQ
;
A
#
# COMPACT_ATOMS: atom_id res chain seq x y z
N MET A 1 2.68 32.75 -16.12
CA MET A 1 1.78 31.64 -15.70
C MET A 1 2.49 30.92 -14.57
N ALA A 2 1.90 30.83 -13.38
CA ALA A 2 2.51 30.12 -12.27
C ALA A 2 2.76 28.67 -12.69
N ASN A 3 4.00 28.20 -12.57
CA ASN A 3 4.38 26.83 -12.83
C ASN A 3 3.69 25.96 -11.78
N LYS A 4 2.44 25.56 -12.03
CA LYS A 4 1.68 24.72 -11.12
C LYS A 4 2.41 23.40 -11.09
N GLU A 5 3.04 23.08 -9.97
CA GLU A 5 3.78 21.82 -9.82
C GLU A 5 2.88 20.68 -10.27
N LYS A 6 3.35 19.96 -11.29
CA LYS A 6 2.61 18.82 -11.85
C LYS A 6 2.52 17.75 -10.75
N LYS A 7 1.38 17.07 -10.70
CA LYS A 7 1.10 16.03 -9.71
C LYS A 7 0.64 14.75 -10.43
N LEU A 8 1.19 13.62 -10.02
CA LEU A 8 0.77 12.28 -10.43
C LEU A 8 0.07 11.60 -9.26
N ALA A 9 -1.23 11.32 -9.42
CA ALA A 9 -1.96 10.48 -8.49
C ALA A 9 -1.81 9.01 -8.89
N LEU A 10 -1.17 8.20 -8.05
CA LEU A 10 -1.12 6.75 -8.18
C LEU A 10 -2.17 6.15 -7.26
N ILE A 11 -3.18 5.49 -7.82
CA ILE A 11 -4.33 5.00 -7.06
C ILE A 11 -4.29 3.48 -7.00
N ASP A 12 -4.27 2.95 -5.78
CA ASP A 12 -4.46 1.53 -5.50
C ASP A 12 -5.95 1.18 -5.65
N GLY A 13 -6.32 0.83 -6.88
CA GLY A 13 -7.70 0.60 -7.30
C GLY A 13 -8.33 -0.60 -6.62
N SER A 14 -7.59 -1.70 -6.43
CA SER A 14 -8.08 -2.88 -5.72
C SER A 14 -8.46 -2.54 -4.29
N ALA A 15 -7.55 -1.91 -3.54
CA ALA A 15 -7.80 -1.55 -2.14
C ALA A 15 -8.92 -0.51 -2.02
N TYR A 16 -8.96 0.48 -2.90
CA TYR A 16 -10.05 1.47 -2.92
C TYR A 16 -11.41 0.84 -3.21
N PHE A 17 -11.48 -0.12 -4.13
CA PHE A 17 -12.72 -0.78 -4.51
C PHE A 17 -13.23 -1.69 -3.40
N TYR A 18 -12.34 -2.48 -2.79
CA TYR A 18 -12.67 -3.28 -1.61
C TYR A 18 -13.13 -2.40 -0.43
N ARG A 19 -12.49 -1.26 -0.21
CA ARG A 19 -12.92 -0.29 0.82
C ARG A 19 -14.31 0.29 0.50
N ALA A 20 -14.57 0.64 -0.76
CA ALA A 20 -15.85 1.22 -1.15
C ALA A 20 -17.02 0.25 -0.92
N TYR A 21 -16.78 -1.05 -1.07
CA TYR A 21 -17.74 -2.12 -0.76
C TYR A 21 -18.17 -2.12 0.71
N HIS A 22 -17.22 -1.99 1.64
CA HIS A 22 -17.50 -1.99 3.09
C HIS A 22 -17.97 -0.64 3.63
N ALA A 23 -17.69 0.45 2.92
CA ALA A 23 -18.02 1.80 3.38
C ALA A 23 -19.48 2.19 3.14
N LEU A 24 -20.18 1.53 2.22
CA LEU A 24 -21.56 1.83 1.87
C LEU A 24 -22.47 0.62 2.17
N PRO A 25 -23.76 0.85 2.48
CA PRO A 25 -24.72 -0.25 2.53
C PRO A 25 -24.84 -0.94 1.16
N PRO A 26 -25.35 -2.18 1.09
CA PRO A 26 -25.59 -2.86 -0.18
C PRO A 26 -26.59 -2.04 -1.04
N LEU A 27 -26.09 -1.39 -2.08
CA LEU A 27 -26.90 -0.60 -3.01
C LEU A 27 -27.11 -1.38 -4.31
N LYS A 28 -28.38 -1.53 -4.68
CA LYS A 28 -28.81 -2.16 -5.93
C LYS A 28 -29.41 -1.13 -6.88
N ASN A 29 -29.21 -1.33 -8.17
CA ASN A 29 -29.94 -0.56 -9.18
C ASN A 29 -31.38 -1.08 -9.37
N SER A 30 -32.16 -0.45 -10.25
CA SER A 30 -33.55 -0.82 -10.54
C SER A 30 -33.72 -2.24 -11.13
N LYS A 31 -32.63 -2.88 -11.57
CA LYS A 31 -32.61 -4.26 -12.07
C LYS A 31 -32.13 -5.26 -11.01
N GLY A 32 -31.93 -4.82 -9.76
CA GLY A 32 -31.44 -5.65 -8.65
C GLY A 32 -29.94 -5.95 -8.69
N GLN A 33 -29.17 -5.36 -9.60
CA GLN A 33 -27.73 -5.56 -9.69
C GLN A 33 -26.99 -4.74 -8.62
N GLU A 34 -26.02 -5.35 -7.95
CA GLU A 34 -25.15 -4.67 -7.00
C GLU A 34 -24.35 -3.55 -7.68
N THR A 35 -24.34 -2.38 -7.07
CA THR A 35 -23.67 -1.17 -7.61
C THR A 35 -23.04 -0.29 -6.53
N GLY A 36 -23.20 -0.65 -5.25
CA GLY A 36 -22.73 0.17 -4.12
C GLY A 36 -21.23 0.43 -4.14
N ALA A 37 -20.42 -0.60 -4.41
CA ALA A 37 -18.97 -0.45 -4.45
C ALA A 37 -18.53 0.48 -5.59
N ILE A 38 -19.16 0.36 -6.77
CA ILE A 38 -18.87 1.22 -7.92
C ILE A 38 -19.21 2.68 -7.61
N HIS A 39 -20.40 2.92 -7.04
CA HIS A 39 -20.83 4.26 -6.66
C HIS A 39 -19.86 4.89 -5.64
N GLY A 40 -19.51 4.16 -4.58
CA GLY A 40 -18.57 4.64 -3.57
C GLY A 40 -17.17 4.89 -4.15
N PHE A 41 -16.70 4.01 -5.03
CA PHE A 41 -15.42 4.15 -5.69
C PHE A 41 -15.36 5.40 -6.57
N ILE A 42 -16.29 5.57 -7.51
CA ILE A 42 -16.31 6.72 -8.44
C ILE A 42 -16.46 8.03 -7.65
N THR A 43 -17.30 8.06 -6.61
CA THR A 43 -17.44 9.23 -5.73
C THR A 43 -16.11 9.59 -5.06
N ALA A 44 -15.37 8.60 -4.56
CA ALA A 44 -14.05 8.83 -3.96
C ALA A 44 -13.04 9.36 -4.98
N ILE A 45 -13.06 8.85 -6.23
CA ILE A 45 -12.19 9.34 -7.30
C ILE A 45 -12.51 10.80 -7.67
N HIS A 46 -13.79 11.15 -7.83
CA HIS A 46 -14.17 12.54 -8.12
C HIS A 46 -13.76 13.49 -7.00
N LYS A 47 -13.92 13.07 -5.74
CA LYS A 47 -13.45 13.83 -4.58
C LYS A 47 -11.93 14.02 -4.60
N LEU A 48 -11.17 12.96 -4.86
CA LEU A 48 -9.72 13.00 -5.02
C LEU A 48 -9.31 14.01 -6.09
N ILE A 49 -9.94 13.96 -7.26
CA ILE A 49 -9.64 14.87 -8.38
C ILE A 49 -9.94 16.32 -7.98
N ALA A 50 -11.06 16.57 -7.30
CA ALA A 50 -11.46 17.90 -6.87
C ALA A 50 -10.52 18.48 -5.81
N ASP A 51 -10.14 17.68 -4.81
CA ASP A 51 -9.36 18.11 -3.65
C ASP A 51 -7.87 18.27 -4.00
N PHE A 52 -7.29 17.31 -4.73
CA PHE A 52 -5.85 17.28 -5.02
C PHE A 52 -5.47 17.85 -6.39
N LYS A 53 -6.44 17.96 -7.31
CA LYS A 53 -6.27 18.50 -8.67
C LYS A 53 -5.02 17.95 -9.39
N PRO A 54 -4.82 16.61 -9.42
CA PRO A 54 -3.66 16.03 -10.06
C PRO A 54 -3.68 16.31 -11.56
N SER A 55 -2.51 16.53 -12.15
CA SER A 55 -2.38 16.70 -13.61
C SER A 55 -2.41 15.36 -14.35
N ASN A 56 -2.01 14.28 -13.68
CA ASN A 56 -1.98 12.92 -14.22
C ASN A 56 -2.53 11.94 -13.18
N ILE A 57 -3.24 10.91 -13.64
CA ILE A 57 -3.82 9.89 -12.77
C ILE A 57 -3.48 8.53 -13.37
N ALA A 58 -2.96 7.62 -12.55
CA ALA A 58 -2.81 6.22 -12.87
C ALA A 58 -3.67 5.41 -11.90
N MET A 59 -4.48 4.52 -12.46
CA MET A 59 -5.35 3.62 -11.71
C MET A 59 -4.80 2.20 -11.81
N ILE A 60 -4.29 1.64 -10.72
CA ILE A 60 -3.61 0.35 -10.71
C ILE A 60 -4.50 -0.68 -10.03
N PHE A 61 -4.64 -1.86 -10.62
CA PHE A 61 -5.36 -2.98 -10.03
C PHE A 61 -4.49 -4.23 -10.03
N ASP A 62 -4.72 -5.09 -9.06
CA ASP A 62 -4.07 -6.39 -8.96
C ASP A 62 -4.54 -7.32 -10.08
N PRO A 63 -3.63 -8.11 -10.68
CA PRO A 63 -4.01 -9.20 -11.54
C PRO A 63 -4.68 -10.31 -10.74
N LYS A 64 -5.33 -11.24 -11.44
CA LYS A 64 -5.82 -12.48 -10.83
C LYS A 64 -4.67 -13.49 -10.71
N GLY A 65 -4.72 -14.32 -9.67
CA GLY A 65 -3.85 -15.47 -9.51
C GLY A 65 -2.63 -15.21 -8.62
N PRO A 66 -1.80 -16.25 -8.39
CA PRO A 66 -0.60 -16.14 -7.59
C PRO A 66 0.48 -15.32 -8.32
N ASN A 67 1.50 -14.92 -7.56
CA ASN A 67 2.67 -14.20 -8.05
C ASN A 67 3.95 -14.81 -7.45
N PHE A 68 5.09 -14.24 -7.82
CA PHE A 68 6.41 -14.69 -7.37
C PHE A 68 6.58 -14.70 -5.84
N ARG A 69 5.83 -13.88 -5.07
CA ARG A 69 5.91 -13.89 -3.59
C ARG A 69 5.39 -15.21 -3.02
N HIS A 70 4.41 -15.85 -3.67
CA HIS A 70 3.89 -17.16 -3.26
C HIS A 70 4.89 -18.29 -3.51
N GLU A 71 5.79 -18.13 -4.49
CA GLU A 71 6.90 -19.08 -4.72
C GLU A 71 7.96 -18.96 -3.63
N ILE A 72 8.20 -17.75 -3.12
CA ILE A 72 9.17 -17.47 -2.04
C ILE A 72 8.62 -17.89 -0.68
N TYR A 73 7.36 -17.54 -0.39
CA TYR A 73 6.70 -17.83 0.87
C TYR A 73 5.26 -18.31 0.59
N PRO A 74 5.01 -19.63 0.63
CA PRO A 74 3.71 -20.21 0.28
C PRO A 74 2.53 -19.71 1.13
N ASP A 75 2.80 -19.31 2.38
CA ASP A 75 1.78 -18.80 3.31
C ASP A 75 1.51 -17.28 3.14
N TYR A 76 2.13 -16.63 2.15
CA TYR A 76 1.91 -15.21 1.87
C TYR A 76 0.43 -14.93 1.59
N LYS A 77 -0.16 -13.98 2.33
CA LYS A 77 -1.59 -13.64 2.29
C LYS A 77 -2.55 -14.84 2.46
N ALA A 78 -2.09 -15.97 3.02
CA ALA A 78 -2.92 -17.18 3.16
C ALA A 78 -4.17 -16.98 4.05
N ASN A 79 -4.11 -16.02 4.98
CA ASN A 79 -5.23 -15.67 5.86
C ASN A 79 -6.19 -14.63 5.26
N ARG A 80 -5.98 -14.21 4.01
CA ARG A 80 -6.81 -13.18 3.37
C ARG A 80 -8.09 -13.80 2.86
N GLU A 81 -9.22 -13.24 3.30
CA GLU A 81 -10.52 -13.66 2.81
C GLU A 81 -10.64 -13.41 1.30
N ALA A 82 -11.31 -14.34 0.61
CA ALA A 82 -11.66 -14.14 -0.79
C ALA A 82 -12.53 -12.89 -0.97
N MET A 83 -12.41 -12.22 -2.12
CA MET A 83 -13.32 -11.13 -2.44
C MET A 83 -14.76 -11.63 -2.46
N PRO A 84 -15.71 -10.95 -1.78
CA PRO A 84 -17.12 -11.33 -1.81
C PRO A 84 -17.68 -11.38 -3.24
N ASP A 85 -18.55 -12.34 -3.52
CA ASP A 85 -19.14 -12.53 -4.86
C ASP A 85 -19.88 -11.28 -5.35
N GLU A 86 -20.53 -10.55 -4.43
CA GLU A 86 -21.20 -9.28 -4.69
C GLU A 86 -20.23 -8.22 -5.22
N LEU A 87 -18.99 -8.22 -4.72
CA LEU A 87 -17.94 -7.32 -5.17
C LEU A 87 -17.36 -7.78 -6.52
N VAL A 88 -17.11 -9.08 -6.67
CA VAL A 88 -16.60 -9.66 -7.92
C VAL A 88 -17.56 -9.38 -9.08
N SER A 89 -18.88 -9.48 -8.85
CA SER A 89 -19.92 -9.20 -9.85
C SER A 89 -19.89 -7.77 -10.39
N GLN A 90 -19.30 -6.83 -9.65
CA GLN A 90 -19.23 -5.41 -9.98
C GLN A 90 -17.98 -5.03 -10.79
N ILE A 91 -16.94 -5.87 -10.86
CA ILE A 91 -15.65 -5.53 -11.49
C ILE A 91 -15.80 -5.14 -12.97
N GLN A 92 -16.58 -5.91 -13.75
CA GLN A 92 -16.78 -5.62 -15.17
C GLN A 92 -17.50 -4.28 -15.40
N LEU A 93 -18.43 -3.93 -14.52
CA LEU A 93 -19.14 -2.65 -14.59
C LEU A 93 -18.26 -1.50 -14.10
N LEU A 94 -17.40 -1.74 -13.11
CA LEU A 94 -16.38 -0.79 -12.66
C LEU A 94 -15.45 -0.40 -13.81
N TYR A 95 -14.92 -1.36 -14.57
CA TYR A 95 -14.03 -1.07 -15.70
C TYR A 95 -14.72 -0.25 -16.80
N LYS A 96 -16.00 -0.52 -17.08
CA LYS A 96 -16.79 0.32 -17.98
C LYS A 96 -16.98 1.74 -17.44
N ALA A 97 -17.29 1.89 -16.15
CA ALA A 97 -17.44 3.19 -15.51
C ALA A 97 -16.13 3.99 -15.56
N LEU A 98 -15.00 3.33 -15.32
CA LEU A 98 -13.67 3.90 -15.42
C LEU A 98 -13.33 4.39 -16.83
N ASP A 99 -13.66 3.58 -17.85
CA ASP A 99 -13.48 3.96 -19.27
C ASP A 99 -14.28 5.23 -19.63
N TYR A 100 -15.54 5.33 -19.18
CA TYR A 100 -16.34 6.56 -19.36
C TYR A 100 -15.78 7.79 -18.64
N ASN A 101 -14.99 7.60 -17.58
CA ASN A 101 -14.29 8.68 -16.89
C ASN A 101 -12.91 8.98 -17.51
N GLY A 102 -12.52 8.29 -18.60
CA GLY A 102 -11.20 8.42 -19.21
C GLY A 102 -10.06 7.85 -18.36
N LEU A 103 -10.38 6.97 -17.39
CA LEU A 103 -9.42 6.39 -16.45
C LEU A 103 -9.20 4.92 -16.78
N LYS A 104 -8.25 4.63 -17.68
CA LYS A 104 -7.96 3.24 -18.05
C LYS A 104 -7.28 2.48 -16.89
N PRO A 105 -7.80 1.30 -16.49
CA PRO A 105 -7.12 0.44 -15.52
C PRO A 105 -5.75 -0.02 -16.03
N ILE A 106 -4.75 0.00 -15.17
CA ILE A 106 -3.43 -0.60 -15.37
C ILE A 106 -3.41 -1.91 -14.56
N ILE A 107 -3.25 -3.02 -15.27
CA ILE A 107 -3.15 -4.37 -14.69
C ILE A 107 -1.96 -5.03 -15.36
N ILE A 108 -1.00 -5.50 -14.57
CA ILE A 108 0.21 -6.16 -15.08
C ILE A 108 0.22 -7.59 -14.53
N GLU A 109 0.18 -8.59 -15.41
CA GLU A 109 0.20 -9.98 -15.00
C GLU A 109 1.51 -10.32 -14.25
N GLY A 110 1.39 -11.09 -13.17
CA GLY A 110 2.53 -11.53 -12.34
C GLY A 110 3.06 -10.51 -11.33
N TYR A 111 2.57 -9.27 -11.35
CA TYR A 111 2.97 -8.19 -10.44
C TYR A 111 1.76 -7.61 -9.73
N GLU A 112 1.87 -7.40 -8.42
CA GLU A 112 0.81 -6.79 -7.63
C GLU A 112 0.72 -5.27 -7.87
N ALA A 113 -0.38 -4.66 -7.44
CA ALA A 113 -0.58 -3.22 -7.59
C ALA A 113 0.53 -2.41 -6.89
N ASP A 114 1.07 -2.92 -5.78
CA ASP A 114 2.18 -2.32 -5.04
C ASP A 114 3.47 -2.24 -5.88
N ASP A 115 3.80 -3.29 -6.64
CA ASP A 115 4.96 -3.38 -7.53
C ASP A 115 4.88 -2.33 -8.64
N VAL A 116 3.69 -2.19 -9.24
CA VAL A 116 3.44 -1.22 -10.31
C VAL A 116 3.50 0.20 -9.76
N ILE A 117 2.88 0.46 -8.60
CA ILE A 117 2.95 1.77 -7.93
C ILE A 117 4.39 2.12 -7.55
N GLY A 118 5.14 1.19 -6.98
CA GLY A 118 6.55 1.36 -6.64
C GLY A 118 7.40 1.68 -7.87
N THR A 119 7.18 0.95 -8.96
CA THR A 119 7.87 1.16 -10.25
C THR A 119 7.58 2.55 -10.82
N LEU A 120 6.31 2.95 -10.88
CA LEU A 120 5.92 4.29 -11.37
C LEU A 120 6.45 5.39 -10.47
N THR A 121 6.43 5.18 -9.15
CA THR A 121 6.97 6.13 -8.17
C THR A 121 8.45 6.38 -8.43
N LYS A 122 9.25 5.31 -8.48
CA LYS A 122 10.69 5.41 -8.74
C LYS A 122 11.00 6.05 -10.09
N LYS A 123 10.19 5.79 -11.12
CA LYS A 123 10.40 6.31 -12.47
C LYS A 123 10.18 7.82 -12.57
N PHE A 124 9.21 8.37 -11.83
CA PHE A 124 8.75 9.74 -12.06
C PHE A 124 9.02 10.73 -10.92
N LYS A 125 9.43 10.26 -9.73
CA LYS A 125 9.58 11.12 -8.55
C LYS A 125 10.54 12.32 -8.71
N ASP A 126 11.52 12.19 -9.61
CA ASP A 126 12.47 13.28 -9.90
C ASP A 126 11.87 14.37 -10.82
N GLU A 127 10.75 14.08 -11.49
CA GLU A 127 10.10 14.96 -12.48
C GLU A 127 8.78 15.55 -12.00
N ILE A 128 8.04 14.84 -11.14
CA ILE A 128 6.68 15.18 -10.75
C ILE A 128 6.43 14.85 -9.28
N GLU A 129 5.62 15.66 -8.59
CA GLU A 129 5.15 15.31 -7.25
C GLU A 129 4.20 14.11 -7.35
N ILE A 130 4.38 13.12 -6.47
CA ILE A 130 3.63 11.86 -6.49
C ILE A 130 2.78 11.74 -5.22
N LEU A 131 1.50 11.49 -5.44
CA LEU A 131 0.53 11.22 -4.41
C LEU A 131 0.05 9.77 -4.55
N ILE A 132 0.44 8.91 -3.61
CA ILE A 132 0.02 7.51 -3.56
C ILE A 132 -1.27 7.44 -2.74
N PHE A 133 -2.38 7.14 -3.39
CA PHE A 133 -3.66 6.96 -2.71
C PHE A 133 -3.82 5.49 -2.33
N SER A 134 -3.41 5.15 -1.11
CA SER A 134 -3.63 3.84 -0.50
C SER A 134 -3.68 3.94 1.02
N GLY A 135 -4.35 2.96 1.64
CA GLY A 135 -4.31 2.76 3.09
C GLY A 135 -3.15 1.87 3.53
N ASP A 136 -2.43 1.28 2.58
CA ASP A 136 -1.34 0.36 2.85
C ASP A 136 -0.14 1.10 3.44
N LYS A 137 0.37 0.57 4.55
CA LYS A 137 1.53 1.12 5.25
C LYS A 137 2.83 0.81 4.48
N ASP A 138 2.85 -0.22 3.64
CA ASP A 138 4.06 -0.70 2.99
C ASP A 138 4.62 0.33 2.02
N PHE A 139 3.77 1.18 1.43
CA PHE A 139 4.20 2.32 0.65
C PHE A 139 5.02 3.35 1.43
N SER A 140 5.06 3.29 2.77
CA SER A 140 5.88 4.21 3.59
C SER A 140 7.36 4.11 3.24
N GLN A 141 7.80 2.99 2.67
CA GLN A 141 9.17 2.82 2.15
C GLN A 141 9.48 3.73 0.95
N LEU A 142 8.46 4.19 0.22
CA LEU A 142 8.60 5.02 -0.99
C LEU A 142 8.55 6.52 -0.70
N VAL A 143 8.15 6.91 0.51
CA VAL A 143 7.95 8.31 0.89
C VAL A 143 9.29 9.06 0.89
N ASP A 144 9.31 10.23 0.27
CA ASP A 144 10.45 11.15 0.27
C ASP A 144 9.97 12.62 0.15
N GLU A 145 10.85 13.54 -0.24
CA GLU A 145 10.50 14.96 -0.37
C GLU A 145 9.42 15.25 -1.42
N ARG A 146 9.22 14.36 -2.39
CA ARG A 146 8.27 14.53 -3.51
C ARG A 146 7.21 13.44 -3.59
N VAL A 147 7.28 12.43 -2.72
CA VAL A 147 6.34 11.31 -2.66
C VAL A 147 5.62 11.34 -1.31
N SER A 148 4.30 11.41 -1.33
CA SER A 148 3.45 11.32 -0.14
C SER A 148 2.36 10.28 -0.30
N ILE A 149 1.99 9.62 0.80
CA ILE A 149 0.84 8.70 0.82
C ILE A 149 -0.39 9.47 1.31
N ILE A 150 -1.49 9.40 0.58
CA ILE A 150 -2.76 10.01 0.97
C ILE A 150 -3.67 8.94 1.55
N ASN A 151 -4.04 9.11 2.82
CA ASN A 151 -4.97 8.19 3.46
C ASN A 151 -6.36 8.26 2.78
N PRO A 152 -6.94 7.12 2.36
CA PRO A 152 -8.18 7.10 1.58
C PRO A 152 -9.44 7.49 2.36
N VAL A 153 -9.34 7.61 3.68
CA VAL A 153 -10.47 7.97 4.57
C VAL A 153 -10.32 9.43 5.02
N THR A 154 -9.17 9.78 5.57
CA THR A 154 -8.96 11.11 6.16
C THR A 154 -8.47 12.15 5.14
N TYR A 155 -8.00 11.71 3.98
CA TYR A 155 -7.34 12.53 2.95
C TYR A 155 -6.12 13.30 3.47
N LYS A 156 -5.58 12.90 4.62
CA LYS A 156 -4.35 13.48 5.16
C LYS A 156 -3.13 12.85 4.50
N PRO A 157 -2.12 13.66 4.13
CA PRO A 157 -0.85 13.13 3.66
C PRO A 157 -0.06 12.51 4.82
N LEU A 158 0.67 11.46 4.51
CA LEU A 158 1.76 10.90 5.29
C LEU A 158 3.05 11.20 4.52
N ASP A 159 3.79 12.19 5.00
CA ASP A 159 5.07 12.60 4.46
C ASP A 159 6.24 11.94 5.22
N HIS A 160 7.47 12.28 4.84
CA HIS A 160 8.68 11.71 5.41
C HIS A 160 8.74 11.80 6.95
N ASN A 161 8.34 12.95 7.52
CA ASN A 161 8.35 13.15 8.96
C ASN A 161 7.18 12.44 9.62
N GLY A 162 6.02 12.43 8.98
CA GLY A 162 4.86 11.66 9.43
C GLY A 162 5.13 10.16 9.52
N VAL A 163 5.94 9.60 8.62
CA VAL A 163 6.40 8.20 8.72
C VAL A 163 7.20 8.00 10.01
N PHE A 164 8.15 8.88 10.31
CA PHE A 164 8.93 8.80 11.55
C PHE A 164 8.07 8.96 12.80
N GLU A 165 7.17 9.93 12.84
CA GLU A 165 6.27 10.15 13.97
C GLU A 165 5.36 8.92 14.22
N LYS A 166 4.89 8.28 13.15
CA LYS A 166 3.97 7.15 13.23
C LYS A 166 4.67 5.83 13.57
N PHE A 167 5.84 5.58 13.01
CA PHE A 167 6.51 4.27 13.05
C PHE A 167 7.85 4.27 13.79
N ASN A 168 8.36 5.44 14.18
CA ASN A 168 9.65 5.62 14.85
C ASN A 168 10.87 5.13 14.03
N VAL A 169 10.72 5.11 12.71
CA VAL A 169 11.75 4.79 11.69
C VAL A 169 11.52 5.69 10.48
N TYR A 170 12.57 5.98 9.71
CA TYR A 170 12.44 6.75 8.48
C TYR A 170 12.02 5.85 7.29
N PRO A 171 11.48 6.42 6.19
CA PRO A 171 11.11 5.66 4.99
C PRO A 171 12.18 4.67 4.51
N LYS A 172 13.45 5.10 4.49
CA LYS A 172 14.60 4.26 4.09
C LYS A 172 14.84 3.03 4.97
N GLU A 173 14.33 3.04 6.21
CA GLU A 173 14.47 1.98 7.22
C GLU A 173 13.21 1.09 7.29
N PHE A 174 12.18 1.42 6.51
CA PHE A 174 10.84 0.84 6.68
C PHE A 174 10.80 -0.65 6.33
N ILE A 175 11.56 -1.08 5.32
CA ILE A 175 11.67 -2.50 4.93
C ILE A 175 12.31 -3.32 6.04
N ASP A 176 13.44 -2.86 6.58
CA ASP A 176 14.11 -3.51 7.72
C ASP A 176 13.18 -3.59 8.93
N PHE A 177 12.39 -2.54 9.15
CA PHE A 177 11.41 -2.49 10.23
C PHE A 177 10.33 -3.56 10.05
N LEU A 178 9.74 -3.69 8.86
CA LEU A 178 8.75 -4.73 8.58
C LEU A 178 9.35 -6.14 8.63
N ALA A 179 10.59 -6.33 8.18
CA ALA A 179 11.27 -7.62 8.28
C ALA A 179 11.39 -8.10 9.74
N LEU A 180 11.60 -7.18 10.68
CA LEU A 180 11.69 -7.50 12.12
C LEU A 180 10.31 -7.65 12.77
N VAL A 181 9.37 -6.78 12.45
CA VAL A 181 8.04 -6.74 13.11
C VAL A 181 7.07 -7.77 12.53
N GLY A 182 7.24 -8.10 11.25
CA GLY A 182 6.27 -8.84 10.45
C GLY A 182 5.10 -7.98 9.98
N ASP A 183 4.24 -8.61 9.19
CA ASP A 183 2.97 -8.07 8.76
C ASP A 183 1.86 -9.12 8.84
N LYS A 184 0.98 -8.97 9.83
CA LYS A 184 -0.17 -9.86 10.00
C LYS A 184 -1.14 -9.83 8.82
N SER A 185 -1.30 -8.68 8.15
CA SER A 185 -2.23 -8.54 7.02
C SER A 185 -1.79 -9.39 5.83
N ASP A 186 -0.47 -9.51 5.64
CA ASP A 186 0.17 -10.29 4.58
C ASP A 186 0.67 -11.66 5.06
N ASN A 187 0.34 -12.02 6.30
CA ASN A 187 0.81 -13.23 6.98
C ASN A 187 2.34 -13.37 7.06
N ILE A 188 3.07 -12.25 7.07
CA ILE A 188 4.52 -12.22 7.26
C ILE A 188 4.80 -12.27 8.77
N PRO A 189 5.49 -13.30 9.30
CA PRO A 189 5.60 -13.49 10.75
C PRO A 189 6.53 -12.47 11.43
N GLY A 190 7.59 -12.02 10.75
CA GLY A 190 8.66 -11.25 11.37
C GLY A 190 9.48 -12.08 12.37
N VAL A 191 10.15 -11.41 13.30
CA VAL A 191 10.91 -12.06 14.38
C VAL A 191 10.03 -12.18 15.61
N ASP A 192 9.81 -13.41 16.08
CA ASP A 192 8.92 -13.66 17.22
C ASP A 192 9.34 -12.86 18.47
N GLY A 193 8.35 -12.17 19.04
CA GLY A 193 8.52 -11.30 20.20
C GLY A 193 9.33 -10.01 19.96
N ILE A 194 9.61 -9.62 18.72
CA ILE A 194 10.18 -8.31 18.37
C ILE A 194 9.05 -7.40 17.86
N GLY A 195 8.55 -6.53 18.73
CA GLY A 195 7.55 -5.52 18.36
C GLY A 195 8.15 -4.21 17.83
N PRO A 196 7.30 -3.26 17.37
CA PRO A 196 7.72 -1.99 16.76
C PRO A 196 8.76 -1.18 17.55
N LYS A 197 8.61 -1.10 18.88
CA LYS A 197 9.54 -0.37 19.75
C LYS A 197 10.93 -1.01 19.77
N THR A 198 10.99 -2.33 19.79
CA THR A 198 12.26 -3.07 19.79
C THR A 198 12.91 -3.00 18.42
N ALA A 199 12.14 -3.20 17.35
CA ALA A 199 12.62 -3.10 15.97
C ALA A 199 13.25 -1.73 15.67
N SER A 200 12.54 -0.63 15.94
CA SER A 200 13.07 0.74 15.76
C SER A 200 14.32 1.01 16.60
N SER A 201 14.41 0.46 17.82
CA SER A 201 15.62 0.56 18.66
C SER A 201 16.82 -0.18 18.06
N LEU A 202 16.59 -1.40 17.56
CA LEU A 202 17.65 -2.20 16.92
C LEU A 202 18.12 -1.56 15.62
N ILE A 203 17.21 -1.06 14.79
CA ILE A 203 17.54 -0.37 13.54
C ILE A 203 18.36 0.90 13.82
N ARG A 204 17.98 1.72 14.80
CA ARG A 204 18.80 2.88 15.19
C ARG A 204 20.22 2.50 15.63
N LYS A 205 20.38 1.35 16.28
CA LYS A 205 21.67 0.90 16.80
C LYS A 205 22.56 0.25 15.75
N PHE A 206 21.98 -0.50 14.81
CA PHE A 206 22.72 -1.38 13.90
C PHE A 206 22.53 -1.02 12.41
N GLY A 207 21.57 -0.16 12.08
CA GLY A 207 21.33 0.37 10.74
C GLY A 207 20.35 -0.44 9.89
N SER A 208 20.56 -1.76 9.76
CA SER A 208 19.74 -2.64 8.91
C SER A 208 19.48 -4.00 9.56
N ALA A 209 18.52 -4.76 9.04
CA ALA A 209 18.22 -6.12 9.49
C ALA A 209 19.44 -7.05 9.32
N GLU A 210 20.19 -6.95 8.23
CA GLU A 210 21.40 -7.75 8.02
C GLU A 210 22.48 -7.43 9.06
N ASN A 211 22.64 -6.15 9.40
CA ASN A 211 23.60 -5.75 10.42
C ASN A 211 23.18 -6.22 11.81
N ILE A 212 21.88 -6.26 12.11
CA ILE A 212 21.33 -6.81 13.36
C ILE A 212 21.66 -8.29 13.46
N ILE A 213 21.45 -9.06 12.38
CA ILE A 213 21.77 -10.48 12.27
C ILE A 213 23.27 -10.71 12.47
N LYS A 214 24.12 -10.00 11.71
CA LYS A 214 25.60 -10.10 11.80
C LYS A 214 26.15 -9.74 13.18
N ASN A 215 25.47 -8.86 13.90
CA ASN A 215 25.89 -8.38 15.23
C ASN A 215 24.99 -8.93 16.35
N ALA A 216 24.29 -10.05 16.14
CA ALA A 216 23.37 -10.61 17.12
C ALA A 216 24.03 -10.83 18.50
N ASP A 217 25.32 -11.16 18.54
CA ASP A 217 26.08 -11.32 19.78
C ASP A 217 26.25 -10.05 20.62
N LYS A 218 26.12 -8.87 20.01
CA LYS A 218 26.17 -7.55 20.67
C LYS A 218 24.80 -7.09 21.18
N ILE A 219 23.74 -7.88 20.96
CA ILE A 219 22.40 -7.66 21.51
C ILE A 219 22.35 -8.25 22.92
N THR A 220 21.67 -7.58 23.85
CA THR A 220 21.59 -7.99 25.25
C THR A 220 20.29 -8.74 25.55
N GLY A 221 20.36 -9.68 26.48
CA GLY A 221 19.20 -10.40 27.03
C GLY A 221 18.38 -11.19 25.99
N LYS A 222 17.08 -11.33 26.25
CA LYS A 222 16.15 -12.17 25.45
C LYS A 222 16.05 -11.78 23.97
N ASN A 223 16.38 -10.53 23.62
CA ASN A 223 16.33 -10.09 22.23
C ASN A 223 17.46 -10.72 21.38
N LYS A 224 18.59 -11.07 21.99
CA LYS A 224 19.66 -11.81 21.31
C LYS A 224 19.18 -13.19 20.88
N GLU A 225 18.53 -13.92 21.79
CA GLU A 225 18.02 -15.26 21.55
C GLU A 225 16.98 -15.26 20.42
N LYS A 226 16.03 -14.30 20.47
CA LYS A 226 15.01 -14.13 19.41
C LYS A 226 15.60 -13.94 18.03
N ILE A 227 16.58 -13.04 17.88
CA ILE A 227 17.24 -12.75 16.60
C ILE A 227 18.08 -13.92 16.10
N LYS A 228 18.70 -14.69 17.00
CA LYS A 228 19.47 -15.89 16.61
C LYS A 228 18.57 -17.04 16.17
N ASN A 229 17.40 -17.20 16.81
CA ASN A 229 16.46 -18.25 16.50
C ASN A 229 15.63 -17.98 15.22
N SER A 230 15.71 -16.77 14.68
CA SER A 230 15.00 -16.35 13.45
C SER A 230 15.90 -16.34 12.21
N GLN A 231 17.13 -16.85 12.30
CA GLN A 231 18.03 -17.08 11.17
C GLN A 231 17.77 -18.44 10.55
#